data_AF-A0A524EJS6-F1
#
_entry.id   AF-A0A524EJS6-F1
#
_cell.length_a   1.000
_cell.length_b   1.000
_cell.length_c   1.000
_cell.angle_alpha   90.00
_cell.angle_beta   90.00
_cell.angle_gamma   90.00
#
_symmetry.space_group_name_H-M   'P 1'
#
loop_
_entity.id
_entity.type
_entity.pdbx_description
1 polymer ?
#
loop_
_entity_poly.entity_id
_entity_poly.type
_entity_poly.pdbx_seq_one_letter_code
_entity_poly.pdbx_strand_id
1 'polypeptide(L)'
;MRAQIGAAAVIMQIPFEEIAVPSYLDMLDGILHTLYALSVRGYIIFILAGMMLYATSLGDGTAKGLVIAGISLYFLGPFVVAYMMNAAGLGPIDSEKAEVAWRGLFGIGDLDILSLILMIGDALFAVLILAGAILYFTPSSKDLKNKGEALITRSLILSPVLVFFHFSSMI
;
A
#
# COMPACT_ATOMS: atom_id res chain seq x y z
N MET A 1 -57.39 -39.88 16.52
CA MET A 1 -57.88 -38.50 16.32
C MET A 1 -56.73 -37.52 16.56
N ARG A 2 -56.02 -37.14 15.49
CA ARG A 2 -55.01 -36.06 15.51
C ARG A 2 -55.32 -35.17 14.32
N ALA A 3 -55.86 -33.98 14.59
CA ALA A 3 -55.84 -32.87 13.65
C ALA A 3 -56.31 -31.62 14.39
N GLN A 4 -55.38 -30.78 14.83
CA GLN A 4 -55.50 -29.32 14.94
C GLN A 4 -54.25 -28.75 15.63
N ILE A 5 -53.10 -28.82 14.95
CA ILE A 5 -51.97 -27.92 15.21
C ILE A 5 -51.35 -27.60 13.85
N GLY A 6 -52.11 -26.92 12.99
CA GLY A 6 -51.74 -26.69 11.60
C GLY A 6 -51.89 -25.24 11.13
N ALA A 7 -51.98 -24.27 12.04
CA ALA A 7 -52.23 -22.88 11.66
C ALA A 7 -51.29 -21.83 12.28
N ALA A 8 -50.41 -22.20 13.22
CA ALA A 8 -49.51 -21.23 13.87
C ALA A 8 -48.10 -21.19 13.28
N ALA A 9 -47.70 -22.19 12.49
CA ALA A 9 -46.31 -22.31 11.98
C ALA A 9 -46.10 -21.73 10.57
N VAL A 10 -47.13 -21.21 9.90
CA VAL A 10 -47.06 -20.80 8.49
C VAL A 10 -46.94 -19.27 8.30
N ILE A 11 -47.01 -18.46 9.37
CA ILE A 11 -47.03 -16.99 9.26
C ILE A 11 -45.65 -16.32 9.48
N MET A 12 -44.59 -17.07 9.81
CA MET A 12 -43.24 -16.50 9.99
C MET A 12 -42.23 -16.85 8.88
N GLN A 13 -42.72 -17.06 7.66
CA GLN A 13 -41.89 -16.95 6.47
C GLN A 13 -42.36 -15.73 5.68
N ILE A 14 -42.13 -14.53 6.23
CA ILE A 14 -41.96 -13.38 5.35
C ILE A 14 -40.61 -13.64 4.70
N PRO A 15 -40.54 -13.91 3.38
CA PRO A 15 -39.27 -13.80 2.71
C PRO A 15 -38.91 -12.33 2.89
N PHE A 16 -37.93 -12.05 3.75
CA PHE A 16 -37.19 -10.83 3.58
C PHE A 16 -36.63 -10.97 2.16
N GLU A 17 -37.28 -10.34 1.18
CA GLU A 17 -36.60 -9.96 -0.04
C GLU A 17 -35.32 -9.32 0.47
N GLU A 18 -34.19 -9.99 0.24
CA GLU A 18 -32.90 -9.32 0.24
C GLU A 18 -33.13 -8.11 -0.65
N ILE A 19 -33.25 -6.93 -0.03
CA ILE A 19 -33.24 -5.68 -0.76
C ILE A 19 -31.85 -5.69 -1.37
N ALA A 20 -31.77 -6.17 -2.61
CA ALA A 20 -30.52 -6.25 -3.34
C ALA A 20 -29.98 -4.83 -3.34
N VAL A 21 -28.91 -4.64 -2.57
CA VAL A 21 -28.20 -3.37 -2.57
C VAL A 21 -27.89 -3.09 -4.04
N PRO A 22 -28.24 -1.91 -4.55
CA PRO A 22 -27.99 -1.59 -5.95
C PRO A 22 -26.53 -1.92 -6.28
N SER A 23 -26.27 -2.65 -7.36
CA SER A 23 -24.93 -3.18 -7.67
C SER A 23 -23.81 -2.13 -7.69
N TYR A 24 -24.16 -0.86 -7.91
CA TYR A 24 -23.22 0.25 -7.84
C TYR A 24 -22.77 0.59 -6.41
N LEU A 25 -23.61 0.38 -5.40
CA LEU A 25 -23.26 0.57 -3.99
C LEU A 25 -22.34 -0.54 -3.50
N ASP A 26 -22.55 -1.79 -3.92
CA ASP A 26 -21.62 -2.89 -3.61
C ASP A 26 -20.26 -2.68 -4.27
N MET A 27 -20.24 -2.20 -5.52
CA MET A 27 -18.99 -1.83 -6.20
C MET A 27 -18.28 -0.68 -5.48
N LEU A 28 -19.03 0.34 -5.03
CA LEU A 28 -18.50 1.46 -4.26
C LEU A 28 -17.94 1.01 -2.90
N ASP A 29 -18.65 0.11 -2.20
CA ASP A 29 -18.19 -0.49 -0.94
C ASP A 29 -16.84 -1.18 -1.13
N GLY A 30 -16.71 -2.00 -2.19
CA GLY A 30 -15.46 -2.68 -2.53
C GLY A 30 -14.32 -1.69 -2.85
N ILE A 31 -14.59 -0.63 -3.63
CA ILE A 31 -13.59 0.39 -3.97
C ILE A 31 -13.13 1.14 -2.73
N LEU A 32 -14.06 1.54 -1.86
CA LEU A 32 -13.73 2.29 -0.65
C LEU A 32 -12.93 1.43 0.33
N HIS A 33 -13.28 0.17 0.53
CA HIS A 33 -12.48 -0.76 1.34
C HIS A 33 -11.08 -0.98 0.74
N THR A 34 -10.96 -1.04 -0.58
CA THR A 34 -9.67 -1.14 -1.27
C THR A 34 -8.83 0.12 -1.06
N LEU A 35 -9.41 1.31 -1.21
CA LEU A 35 -8.74 2.58 -0.97
C LEU A 35 -8.32 2.73 0.50
N TYR A 36 -9.16 2.27 1.43
CA TYR A 36 -8.82 2.22 2.84
C TYR A 36 -7.61 1.31 3.08
N ALA A 37 -7.62 0.10 2.53
CA ALA A 37 -6.52 -0.83 2.66
C ALA A 37 -5.21 -0.27 2.06
N LEU A 38 -5.29 0.34 0.87
CA LEU A 38 -4.17 1.04 0.25
C LEU A 38 -3.65 2.18 1.14
N SER A 39 -4.55 2.87 1.85
CA SER A 39 -4.15 3.96 2.74
C SER A 39 -3.44 3.51 4.01
N VAL A 40 -3.92 2.43 4.61
CA VAL A 40 -3.38 1.90 5.87
C VAL A 40 -2.16 1.01 5.64
N ARG A 41 -2.08 0.29 4.52
CA ARG A 41 -1.04 -0.72 4.24
C ARG A 41 -0.12 -0.31 3.09
N GLY A 42 -0.71 0.22 2.01
CA GLY A 42 0.01 0.54 0.78
C GLY A 42 0.87 1.80 0.81
N TYR A 43 0.71 2.69 1.80
CA TYR A 43 1.50 3.93 1.89
C TYR A 43 3.02 3.68 1.93
N ILE A 44 3.46 2.57 2.56
CA ILE A 44 4.88 2.20 2.66
C ILE A 44 5.46 1.95 1.27
N ILE A 45 4.69 1.37 0.35
CA ILE A 45 5.12 1.10 -1.03
C ILE A 45 5.46 2.41 -1.72
N PHE A 46 4.63 3.44 -1.57
CA PHE A 46 4.88 4.76 -2.17
C PHE A 46 6.13 5.42 -1.60
N ILE A 47 6.32 5.36 -0.28
CA ILE A 47 7.49 5.95 0.39
C ILE A 47 8.76 5.23 -0.06
N LEU A 48 8.80 3.90 0.01
CA LEU A 48 9.97 3.11 -0.35
C LEU A 48 10.31 3.22 -1.84
N ALA A 49 9.32 3.12 -2.72
CA ALA A 49 9.52 3.32 -4.15
C ALA A 49 10.04 4.73 -4.46
N GLY A 50 9.51 5.76 -3.80
CA GLY A 50 10.00 7.13 -3.92
C GLY A 50 11.47 7.26 -3.49
N MET A 51 11.86 6.66 -2.37
CA MET A 51 13.24 6.66 -1.89
C MET A 51 14.20 5.90 -2.81
N MET A 52 13.76 4.76 -3.37
CA MET A 52 14.54 4.02 -4.37
C MET A 52 14.74 4.82 -5.65
N LEU A 53 13.69 5.48 -6.15
CA LEU A 53 13.80 6.35 -7.32
C LEU A 53 14.73 7.53 -7.06
N TYR A 54 14.67 8.13 -5.86
CA TYR A 54 15.61 9.18 -5.47
C TYR A 54 17.07 8.69 -5.52
N ALA A 55 17.32 7.46 -5.03
CA ALA A 55 18.65 6.85 -5.01
C ALA A 55 19.21 6.63 -6.43
N THR A 56 18.36 6.27 -7.39
CA THR A 56 18.78 6.05 -8.80
C THR A 56 19.04 7.32 -9.60
N SER A 57 18.74 8.50 -9.08
CA SER A 57 18.83 9.79 -9.79
C SER A 57 17.97 9.93 -11.06
N LEU A 58 17.01 9.02 -11.27
CA LEU A 58 16.16 9.00 -12.47
C LEU A 58 15.03 10.05 -12.45
N GLY A 59 14.70 10.63 -11.28
CA GLY A 59 13.67 11.67 -11.21
C GLY A 59 13.41 12.18 -9.80
N ASP A 60 14.08 13.27 -9.41
CA ASP A 60 13.95 13.88 -8.07
C ASP A 60 12.53 14.42 -7.81
N GLY A 61 11.85 14.92 -8.85
CA GLY A 61 10.46 15.39 -8.77
C GLY A 61 9.49 14.23 -8.49
N THR A 62 9.58 13.17 -9.28
CA THR A 62 8.72 11.97 -9.14
C THR A 62 8.97 11.28 -7.80
N ALA A 63 10.23 11.16 -7.38
CA ALA A 63 10.59 10.58 -6.09
C ALA A 63 9.96 11.35 -4.92
N LYS A 64 10.09 12.68 -4.90
CA LYS A 64 9.46 13.53 -3.88
C LYS A 64 7.94 13.41 -3.93
N GLY A 65 7.37 13.42 -5.14
CA GLY A 65 5.93 13.25 -5.34
C GLY A 65 5.40 11.95 -4.75
N LEU A 66 6.10 10.83 -4.95
CA LEU A 66 5.75 9.53 -4.38
C LEU A 66 5.85 9.52 -2.86
N VAL A 67 6.91 10.08 -2.28
CA VAL A 67 7.04 10.17 -0.82
C VAL A 67 5.94 11.05 -0.21
N ILE A 68 5.66 12.21 -0.81
CA ILE A 68 4.58 13.10 -0.37
C ILE A 68 3.22 12.42 -0.50
N ALA A 69 2.98 11.71 -1.61
CA ALA A 69 1.75 10.96 -1.82
C ALA A 69 1.61 9.86 -0.76
N GLY A 70 2.66 9.10 -0.46
CA GLY A 70 2.66 8.08 0.59
C GLY A 70 2.35 8.66 1.97
N ILE A 71 3.01 9.76 2.36
CA ILE A 71 2.75 10.45 3.64
C ILE A 71 1.31 10.97 3.69
N SER A 72 0.85 11.63 2.63
CA SER A 72 -0.52 12.16 2.54
C SER A 72 -1.55 11.05 2.59
N LEU A 73 -1.27 9.93 1.93
CA LEU A 73 -2.13 8.76 1.91
C LEU A 73 -2.24 8.13 3.31
N TYR A 74 -1.13 8.03 4.05
CA TYR A 74 -1.13 7.53 5.43
C TYR A 74 -1.95 8.42 6.38
N PHE A 75 -1.73 9.74 6.33
CA PHE A 75 -2.37 10.66 7.28
C PHE A 75 -3.79 11.08 6.90
N LEU A 76 -4.09 11.27 5.61
CA LEU A 76 -5.39 11.77 5.15
C LEU A 76 -6.28 10.65 4.61
N GLY A 77 -5.69 9.60 4.03
CA GLY A 77 -6.43 8.54 3.34
C GLY A 77 -7.52 7.89 4.20
N PRO A 78 -7.20 7.39 5.41
CA PRO A 78 -8.20 6.76 6.28
C PRO A 78 -9.39 7.69 6.60
N PHE A 79 -9.12 8.97 6.87
CA PHE A 79 -10.17 9.96 7.19
C PHE A 79 -11.04 10.28 5.98
N VAL A 80 -10.42 10.48 4.81
CA VAL A 80 -11.15 10.76 3.57
C VAL A 80 -12.04 9.59 3.21
N VAL A 81 -11.53 8.36 3.27
CA VAL A 81 -12.31 7.17 2.94
C VAL A 81 -13.44 6.94 3.97
N ALA A 82 -13.17 7.11 5.26
CA ALA A 82 -14.21 7.01 6.29
C ALA A 82 -15.30 8.07 6.11
N TYR A 83 -14.94 9.29 5.73
CA TYR A 83 -15.91 10.33 5.40
C TYR A 83 -16.77 9.93 4.19
N MET A 84 -16.16 9.40 3.12
CA MET A 84 -16.89 8.94 1.93
C MET A 84 -17.83 7.77 2.23
N MET A 85 -17.42 6.82 3.07
CA MET A 85 -18.26 5.71 3.52
C MET A 85 -19.51 6.18 4.27
N ASN A 86 -19.32 7.11 5.21
CA ASN A 86 -20.43 7.73 5.95
C ASN A 86 -21.35 8.54 5.02
N ALA A 87 -20.79 9.32 4.10
CA ALA A 87 -21.55 10.10 3.13
C ALA A 87 -22.35 9.23 2.16
N ALA A 88 -21.84 8.04 1.82
CA ALA A 88 -22.51 7.05 0.98
C ALA A 88 -23.53 6.18 1.74
N GLY A 89 -23.60 6.27 3.07
CA GLY A 89 -24.50 5.46 3.89
C GLY A 89 -24.11 3.99 4.00
N LEU A 90 -22.86 3.63 3.69
CA LEU A 90 -22.36 2.26 3.68
C LEU A 90 -21.95 1.73 5.06
N GLY A 91 -22.07 2.57 6.09
CA GLY A 91 -21.70 2.22 7.46
C GLY A 91 -20.20 2.42 7.75
N PRO A 92 -19.72 1.94 8.91
CA PRO A 92 -18.31 2.03 9.27
C PRO A 92 -17.47 1.09 8.41
N ILE A 93 -16.19 1.46 8.23
CA ILE A 93 -15.23 0.62 7.51
C ILE A 93 -14.98 -0.67 8.27
N ASP A 94 -15.10 -1.79 7.56
CA ASP A 94 -14.78 -3.11 8.08
C ASP A 94 -13.33 -3.47 7.75
N SER A 95 -12.52 -3.67 8.78
CA SER A 95 -11.12 -4.06 8.64
C SER A 95 -10.93 -5.42 7.96
N GLU A 96 -11.87 -6.34 8.12
CA GLU A 96 -11.80 -7.67 7.52
C GLU A 96 -12.03 -7.59 6.00
N LYS A 97 -13.05 -6.84 5.56
CA LYS A 97 -13.29 -6.56 4.13
C LYS A 97 -12.11 -5.84 3.48
N ALA A 98 -11.51 -4.88 4.18
CA ALA A 98 -10.31 -4.18 3.70
C ALA A 98 -9.12 -5.13 3.52
N GLU A 99 -8.93 -6.09 4.42
CA GLU A 99 -7.89 -7.12 4.29
C GLU A 99 -8.13 -8.05 3.11
N VAL A 100 -9.38 -8.51 2.92
CA VAL A 100 -9.75 -9.34 1.78
C VAL A 100 -9.50 -8.60 0.47
N ALA A 101 -9.88 -7.32 0.40
CA ALA A 101 -9.62 -6.48 -0.77
C ALA A 101 -8.12 -6.32 -1.03
N TRP A 102 -7.31 -6.10 0.01
CA TRP A 102 -5.86 -5.98 -0.10
C TRP A 102 -5.19 -7.25 -0.64
N ARG A 103 -5.53 -8.41 -0.06
CA ARG A 103 -5.06 -9.71 -0.53
C ARG A 103 -5.56 -9.98 -1.95
N GLY A 104 -6.74 -9.51 -2.31
CA GLY A 104 -7.27 -9.58 -3.68
C GLY A 104 -6.45 -8.80 -4.70
N LEU A 105 -5.81 -7.68 -4.31
CA LEU A 105 -4.97 -6.87 -5.20
C LEU A 105 -3.61 -7.52 -5.49
N PHE A 106 -2.92 -8.00 -4.45
CA PHE A 106 -1.52 -8.46 -4.56
C PHE A 106 -1.37 -9.98 -4.54
N GLY A 107 -2.36 -10.72 -4.04
CA GLY A 107 -2.30 -12.18 -3.89
C GLY A 107 -1.35 -12.67 -2.79
N ILE A 108 -0.73 -11.76 -2.04
CA ILE A 108 0.28 -12.05 -1.01
C ILE A 108 0.00 -11.23 0.26
N GLY A 109 0.57 -11.64 1.39
CA GLY A 109 0.40 -10.98 2.67
C GLY A 109 1.21 -9.68 2.79
N ASP A 110 0.84 -8.84 3.75
CA ASP A 110 1.48 -7.54 4.00
C ASP A 110 2.99 -7.67 4.24
N LEU A 111 3.39 -8.67 5.04
CA LEU A 111 4.80 -8.95 5.35
C LEU A 111 5.58 -9.43 4.12
N ASP A 112 4.95 -10.19 3.22
CA ASP A 112 5.60 -10.67 2.00
C ASP A 112 5.84 -9.50 1.03
N ILE A 113 4.86 -8.58 0.91
CA ILE A 113 5.00 -7.35 0.12
C ILE A 113 6.16 -6.51 0.66
N LEU A 114 6.20 -6.31 1.98
CA LEU A 114 7.26 -5.54 2.64
C LEU A 114 8.62 -6.21 2.44
N SER A 115 8.70 -7.53 2.60
CA SER A 115 9.95 -8.28 2.42
C SER A 115 10.44 -8.20 0.96
N LEU A 116 9.53 -8.30 0.00
CA LEU A 116 9.85 -8.20 -1.42
C LEU A 116 10.39 -6.81 -1.79
N ILE A 117 9.73 -5.74 -1.33
CA ILE A 117 10.19 -4.38 -1.62
C ILE A 117 11.53 -4.09 -0.91
N LEU A 118 11.74 -4.56 0.32
CA LEU A 118 13.02 -4.42 1.01
C LEU A 118 14.14 -5.17 0.29
N MET A 119 13.90 -6.39 -0.16
CA MET A 119 14.85 -7.15 -0.97
C MET A 119 15.25 -6.40 -2.25
N ILE A 120 14.28 -5.81 -2.96
CA ILE A 120 14.55 -4.97 -4.14
C ILE A 120 15.36 -3.73 -3.75
N GLY A 121 15.03 -3.12 -2.61
CA GLY A 121 15.75 -1.97 -2.05
C GLY A 121 17.20 -2.27 -1.75
N ASP A 122 17.49 -3.40 -1.11
CA ASP A 122 18.83 -3.85 -0.77
C ASP A 122 19.66 -4.14 -2.03
N ALA A 123 19.04 -4.82 -3.02
CA ALA A 123 19.68 -5.07 -4.31
C ALA A 123 20.02 -3.75 -5.04
N LEU A 124 19.08 -2.80 -5.07
CA LEU A 124 19.30 -1.47 -5.65
C LEU A 124 20.40 -0.71 -4.90
N PHE A 125 20.37 -0.69 -3.57
CA PHE A 125 21.40 -0.07 -2.76
C PHE A 125 22.80 -0.64 -3.10
N ALA A 126 22.94 -1.97 -3.13
CA ALA A 126 24.19 -2.64 -3.45
C ALA A 126 24.69 -2.31 -4.87
N VAL A 127 23.79 -2.29 -5.86
CA VAL A 127 24.15 -1.94 -7.24
C VAL A 127 24.56 -0.48 -7.35
N LEU A 128 23.81 0.45 -6.74
CA LEU A 128 24.07 1.89 -6.84
C LEU A 128 25.36 2.28 -6.12
N ILE A 129 25.65 1.70 -4.96
CA ILE A 129 26.87 2.01 -4.23
C ILE A 129 28.10 1.42 -4.94
N LEU A 130 27.99 0.22 -5.52
CA LEU A 130 29.07 -0.39 -6.31
C LEU A 130 29.32 0.39 -7.60
N ALA A 131 28.27 0.71 -8.36
CA ALA A 131 28.38 1.52 -9.57
C ALA A 131 28.93 2.92 -9.26
N GLY A 132 28.45 3.54 -8.18
CA GLY A 132 28.96 4.82 -7.68
C GLY A 132 30.44 4.76 -7.32
N ALA A 133 30.88 3.71 -6.62
CA ALA A 133 32.27 3.49 -6.25
C ALA A 133 33.17 3.33 -7.48
N ILE A 134 32.76 2.52 -8.47
CA ILE A 134 33.52 2.34 -9.72
C ILE A 134 33.67 3.69 -10.45
N LEU A 135 32.58 4.44 -10.58
CA LEU A 135 32.60 5.75 -11.26
C LEU A 135 33.43 6.80 -10.50
N TYR A 136 33.48 6.72 -9.18
CA TYR A 136 34.23 7.65 -8.33
C TYR A 136 35.74 7.34 -8.30
N PHE A 137 36.12 6.07 -8.16
CA PHE A 137 37.51 5.64 -8.02
C PHE A 137 38.24 5.41 -9.36
N THR A 138 37.50 5.09 -10.43
CA THR A 138 38.04 4.94 -11.78
C THR A 138 37.38 5.89 -12.79
N PRO A 139 37.44 7.22 -12.58
CA PRO A 139 36.78 8.17 -13.47
C PRO A 139 37.56 8.33 -14.78
N SER A 140 36.89 8.18 -15.92
CA SER A 140 37.43 8.59 -17.22
C SER A 140 37.17 10.07 -17.54
N SER A 141 36.35 10.76 -16.74
CA SER A 141 36.11 12.21 -16.83
C SER A 141 35.67 12.78 -15.47
N LYS A 142 35.77 14.11 -15.31
CA LYS A 142 35.31 14.81 -14.10
C LYS A 142 33.81 14.64 -13.87
N ASP A 143 33.02 14.57 -14.94
CA ASP A 143 31.56 14.38 -14.88
C ASP A 143 31.20 13.00 -14.33
N LEU A 144 31.95 11.96 -14.69
CA LEU A 144 31.72 10.61 -14.16
C LEU A 144 32.07 10.52 -12.68
N LYS A 145 33.12 11.23 -12.24
CA LYS A 145 33.44 11.33 -10.82
C LYS A 145 32.29 11.96 -10.04
N ASN A 146 31.75 13.09 -10.52
CA ASN A 146 30.62 13.77 -9.89
C ASN A 146 29.35 12.89 -9.85
N LYS A 147 29.08 12.13 -10.93
CA LYS A 147 27.98 11.16 -10.97
C LYS A 147 28.19 10.02 -9.96
N GLY A 148 29.40 9.51 -9.85
CA GLY A 148 29.76 8.50 -8.86
C GLY A 148 29.52 8.98 -7.43
N GLU A 149 29.98 10.18 -7.10
CA GLU A 149 29.78 10.81 -5.79
C GLU A 149 28.29 11.00 -5.47
N ALA A 150 27.49 11.45 -6.46
CA ALA A 150 26.05 11.60 -6.29
C ALA A 150 25.35 10.25 -6.03
N LEU A 151 25.70 9.18 -6.75
CA LEU A 151 25.15 7.84 -6.55
C LEU A 151 25.51 7.26 -5.17
N ILE A 152 26.76 7.42 -4.73
CA ILE A 152 27.19 6.99 -3.39
C ILE A 152 26.39 7.76 -2.33
N THR A 153 26.33 9.08 -2.43
CA THR A 153 25.66 9.91 -1.42
C THR A 153 24.17 9.57 -1.33
N ARG A 154 23.49 9.41 -2.48
CA ARG A 154 22.05 9.12 -2.51
C ARG A 154 21.74 7.68 -2.08
N SER A 155 22.59 6.70 -2.40
CA SER A 155 22.43 5.33 -1.89
C SER A 155 22.66 5.27 -0.38
N LEU A 156 23.62 6.02 0.16
CA LEU A 156 23.82 6.11 1.61
C LEU A 156 22.62 6.73 2.35
N ILE A 157 21.86 7.63 1.71
CA ILE A 157 20.60 8.15 2.28
C ILE A 157 19.51 7.06 2.31
N LEU A 158 19.47 6.16 1.32
CA LEU A 158 18.51 5.05 1.29
C LEU A 158 18.79 4.02 2.39
N SER A 159 20.06 3.78 2.74
CA SER A 159 20.48 2.77 3.72
C SER A 159 19.77 2.85 5.08
N PRO A 160 19.78 3.97 5.83
CA PRO A 160 19.11 4.05 7.13
C PRO A 160 17.60 3.83 7.01
N VAL A 161 16.97 4.16 5.88
CA VAL A 161 15.55 3.91 5.63
C VAL A 161 15.30 2.41 5.49
N LEU A 162 16.09 1.70 4.68
CA LEU A 162 15.97 0.25 4.54
C LEU A 162 16.21 -0.47 5.87
N VAL A 163 17.24 -0.06 6.62
CA VAL A 163 17.55 -0.60 7.94
C VAL A 163 16.38 -0.39 8.91
N PHE A 164 15.78 0.81 8.94
CA PHE A 164 14.62 1.08 9.77
C PHE A 164 13.45 0.14 9.48
N PHE A 165 13.13 -0.08 8.20
CA PHE A 165 12.03 -0.97 7.81
C PHE A 165 12.34 -2.45 8.04
N HIS A 166 13.61 -2.87 7.94
CA HIS A 166 14.03 -4.21 8.36
C HIS A 166 13.84 -4.43 9.86
N PHE A 167 14.14 -3.43 10.71
CA PHE A 167 13.84 -3.55 12.14
C PHE A 167 12.33 -3.53 12.41
N SER A 168 11.59 -2.69 11.71
CA SER A 168 10.13 -2.59 11.87
C SER A 168 9.39 -3.85 11.41
N SER A 169 9.94 -4.64 10.50
CA SER A 169 9.32 -5.90 10.05
C SER A 169 9.61 -7.09 10.98
N MET A 170 10.59 -6.96 11.88
CA MET A 170 10.97 -8.00 12.84
C MET A 170 10.22 -7.91 14.18
N ILE A 171 9.62 -6.76 14.47
CA ILE A 171 8.85 -6.48 15.70
C ILE A 171 7.36 -6.67 15.42
#